data_AF-A0AAV5WCG5-F1
#
_entry.id   AF-A0AAV5WCG5-F1
#
_cell.length_a   1.000
_cell.length_b   1.000
_cell.length_c   1.000
_cell.angle_alpha   90.00
_cell.angle_beta   90.00
_cell.angle_gamma   90.00
#
_symmetry.space_group_name_H-M   'P 1'
#
loop_
_entity.id
_entity.type
_entity.pdbx_description
1 polymer ?
#
loop_
_entity_poly.entity_id
_entity_poly.type
_entity_poly.pdbx_seq_one_letter_code
_entity_poly.pdbx_strand_id
1 'polypeptide(L)'
;IIRWEINEVSKLAVEIRQSPIKFCAGLPWRVVAGRNYPLKSGNAPYLAIVLHCNDESDCDEWSAETDFTLTLLNSDPTKNDSRQVRMIMIQTRSYRKPRYFVSISGCLEILQGFIKDDKIVI
;
A
#
# COMPACT_ATOMS: atom_id res chain seq x y z
N ILE A 1 -1.96 12.50 6.33
CA ILE A 1 -1.86 11.20 7.04
C ILE A 1 -3.11 10.38 6.78
N ILE A 2 -2.96 9.23 6.13
CA ILE A 2 -3.98 8.17 6.03
C ILE A 2 -3.56 7.14 7.09
N ARG A 3 -4.45 6.80 8.01
CA ARG A 3 -4.25 5.70 8.97
C ARG A 3 -5.33 4.67 8.71
N TRP A 4 -4.96 3.42 8.49
CA TRP A 4 -5.88 2.39 8.05
C TRP A 4 -5.61 1.08 8.77
N GLU A 5 -6.61 0.60 9.52
CA GLU A 5 -6.64 -0.74 10.07
C GLU A 5 -7.23 -1.70 9.04
N ILE A 6 -6.47 -2.73 8.69
CA ILE A 6 -6.93 -3.80 7.83
C ILE A 6 -7.19 -5.01 8.70
N ASN A 7 -8.45 -5.42 8.78
CA ASN A 7 -8.86 -6.67 9.44
C ASN A 7 -8.70 -7.86 8.48
N GLU A 8 -8.79 -9.07 9.00
CA GLU A 8 -8.78 -10.33 8.23
C GLU A 8 -7.62 -10.41 7.23
N VAL A 9 -6.41 -10.07 7.67
CA VAL A 9 -5.19 -9.99 6.83
C VAL A 9 -4.93 -11.31 6.12
N SER A 10 -5.28 -12.42 6.75
CA SER A 10 -5.28 -13.76 6.16
C SER A 10 -6.06 -13.87 4.83
N LYS A 11 -7.11 -13.06 4.63
CA LYS A 11 -7.94 -13.05 3.40
C LYS A 11 -7.38 -12.17 2.27
N LEU A 12 -6.36 -11.35 2.53
CA LEU A 12 -5.67 -10.56 1.49
C LEU A 12 -5.01 -11.42 0.41
N ALA A 13 -4.93 -12.74 0.62
CA ALA A 13 -4.52 -13.72 -0.39
C ALA A 13 -5.41 -13.75 -1.64
N VAL A 14 -6.69 -13.40 -1.48
CA VAL A 14 -7.70 -13.47 -2.54
C VAL A 14 -8.21 -12.06 -2.89
N GLU A 15 -8.21 -11.16 -1.92
CA GLU A 15 -8.85 -9.85 -2.03
C GLU A 15 -7.84 -8.70 -2.01
N ILE A 16 -8.06 -7.73 -2.89
CA ILE A 16 -7.44 -6.40 -2.77
C ILE A 16 -8.38 -5.53 -1.94
N ARG A 17 -7.84 -4.86 -0.92
CA ARG A 17 -8.58 -3.94 -0.06
C ARG A 17 -8.09 -2.51 -0.27
N GLN A 18 -8.97 -1.55 -0.05
CA GLN A 18 -8.66 -0.12 -0.21
C GLN A 18 -9.05 0.63 1.06
N SER A 19 -8.23 1.59 1.47
CA SER A 19 -8.58 2.54 2.51
C SER A 19 -9.67 3.50 2.01
N PRO A 20 -10.37 4.20 2.92
CA PRO A 20 -11.12 5.40 2.54
C PRO A 20 -10.25 6.41 1.80
N ILE A 21 -10.88 7.20 0.93
CA ILE A 21 -10.23 8.30 0.21
C ILE A 21 -9.92 9.44 1.20
N LYS A 22 -8.72 10.02 1.07
CA LYS A 22 -8.34 11.25 1.73
C LYS A 22 -7.86 12.26 0.70
N PHE A 23 -8.39 13.49 0.78
CA PHE A 23 -7.94 14.57 -0.08
C PHE A 23 -6.68 15.23 0.48
N CYS A 24 -5.66 15.37 -0.36
CA CYS A 24 -4.44 16.13 -0.08
C CYS A 24 -4.09 16.94 -1.34
N ALA A 25 -3.83 18.24 -1.17
CA ALA A 25 -3.57 19.17 -2.28
C ALA A 25 -4.63 19.12 -3.40
N GLY A 26 -5.91 18.91 -3.04
CA GLY A 26 -7.02 18.85 -4.00
C GLY A 26 -7.16 17.53 -4.76
N LEU A 27 -6.25 16.57 -4.58
CA LEU A 27 -6.32 15.25 -5.22
C LEU A 27 -6.79 14.17 -4.22
N PRO A 28 -7.54 13.15 -4.66
CA PRO A 28 -7.94 12.03 -3.82
C PRO A 28 -6.81 10.99 -3.72
N TRP A 29 -6.50 10.57 -2.50
CA TRP A 29 -5.47 9.58 -2.19
C TRP A 29 -6.08 8.42 -1.43
N ARG A 30 -5.62 7.19 -1.68
CA ARG A 30 -5.99 6.01 -0.88
C ARG A 30 -4.83 5.03 -0.81
N VAL A 31 -4.79 4.23 0.23
CA VAL A 31 -3.86 3.11 0.35
C VAL A 31 -4.56 1.83 -0.11
N VAL A 32 -3.86 1.00 -0.86
CA VAL A 32 -4.36 -0.28 -1.37
C VAL A 32 -3.47 -1.39 -0.85
N ALA A 33 -4.06 -2.43 -0.29
CA ALA A 33 -3.34 -3.58 0.25
C ALA A 33 -3.83 -4.88 -0.41
N GLY A 34 -2.90 -5.80 -0.67
CA GLY A 34 -3.21 -7.13 -1.21
C GLY A 34 -2.00 -8.05 -1.18
N ARG A 35 -2.19 -9.35 -1.35
CA ARG A 35 -1.08 -10.30 -1.49
C ARG A 35 -0.54 -10.24 -2.92
N ASN A 36 0.77 -10.13 -3.06
CA ASN A 36 1.42 -10.18 -4.37
C ASN A 36 2.30 -11.43 -4.47
N TYR A 37 2.25 -12.06 -5.64
CA TYR A 37 3.10 -13.19 -5.99
C TYR A 37 4.26 -12.66 -6.84
N PRO A 38 5.50 -12.79 -6.38
CA PRO A 38 6.65 -12.43 -7.20
C PRO A 38 6.61 -13.19 -8.54
N LEU A 39 6.93 -12.48 -9.63
CA LEU A 39 6.86 -12.99 -11.00
C LEU A 39 7.78 -14.21 -11.28
N LYS A 40 8.73 -14.49 -10.38
CA LYS A 40 9.61 -15.66 -10.45
C LYS A 40 9.06 -16.75 -9.52
N SER A 41 8.86 -17.94 -10.07
CA SER A 41 8.50 -19.14 -9.30
C SER A 41 9.51 -19.40 -8.18
N GLY A 42 9.01 -19.61 -6.96
CA GLY A 42 9.82 -20.01 -5.79
C GLY A 42 9.96 -18.97 -4.67
N ASN A 43 9.60 -17.71 -4.91
CA ASN A 43 9.58 -16.71 -3.84
C ASN A 43 8.26 -16.76 -3.06
N ALA A 44 8.36 -16.67 -1.74
CA ALA A 44 7.20 -16.61 -0.86
C ALA A 44 6.33 -15.37 -1.16
N PRO A 45 4.99 -15.49 -1.04
CA PRO A 45 4.10 -14.37 -1.25
C PRO A 45 4.30 -13.30 -0.16
N TYR A 46 4.18 -12.03 -0.54
CA TYR A 46 4.36 -10.89 0.35
C TYR A 46 3.13 -9.99 0.37
N LEU A 47 2.99 -9.22 1.44
CA LEU A 47 1.99 -8.16 1.53
C LEU A 47 2.45 -6.98 0.69
N ALA A 48 1.67 -6.61 -0.32
CA ALA A 48 1.86 -5.40 -1.09
C ALA A 48 0.99 -4.29 -0.54
N ILE A 49 1.61 -3.13 -0.26
CA ILE A 49 0.92 -1.91 0.12
C ILE A 49 1.30 -0.82 -0.89
N VAL A 50 0.29 -0.15 -1.43
CA VAL A 50 0.42 0.76 -2.57
C VAL A 50 -0.32 2.04 -2.27
N LEU A 51 0.32 3.18 -2.49
CA LEU A 51 -0.36 4.48 -2.47
C LEU A 51 -0.96 4.73 -3.86
N HIS A 52 -2.25 5.05 -3.90
CA HIS A 52 -2.97 5.49 -5.09
C HIS A 52 -3.27 6.98 -4.98
N CYS A 53 -3.16 7.68 -6.11
CA CYS A 53 -3.55 9.08 -6.26
C CYS A 53 -4.42 9.20 -7.50
N ASN A 54 -5.55 9.90 -7.36
CA ASN A 54 -6.44 10.26 -8.46
C ASN A 54 -6.84 9.07 -9.37
N ASP A 55 -6.97 7.88 -8.78
CA ASP A 55 -7.08 6.60 -9.49
C ASP A 55 -8.48 6.29 -10.04
N GLU A 56 -9.46 7.13 -9.72
CA GLU A 56 -10.83 7.13 -10.26
C GLU A 56 -11.05 8.24 -11.30
N SER A 57 -10.05 9.09 -11.55
CA SER A 57 -10.20 10.15 -12.54
C SER A 57 -10.08 9.62 -13.96
N ASP A 58 -11.01 10.04 -14.82
CA ASP A 58 -10.95 9.84 -16.27
C ASP A 58 -10.07 10.89 -16.97
N CYS A 59 -9.48 11.83 -16.22
CA CYS A 59 -8.55 12.80 -16.79
C CYS A 59 -7.22 12.11 -17.11
N ASP A 60 -6.80 12.21 -18.37
CA ASP A 60 -5.54 11.66 -18.86
C ASP A 60 -4.33 12.56 -18.62
N GLU A 61 -4.58 13.82 -18.24
CA GLU A 61 -3.57 14.86 -18.12
C GLU A 61 -3.53 15.38 -16.68
N TRP A 62 -2.92 14.61 -15.80
CA TRP A 62 -2.59 15.07 -14.46
C TRP A 62 -1.24 14.50 -14.01
N SER A 63 -0.56 15.28 -13.17
CA SER A 63 0.61 14.84 -12.45
C SER A 63 0.62 15.45 -11.05
N ALA A 64 1.25 14.74 -10.12
CA ALA A 64 1.47 15.22 -8.77
C ALA A 64 2.83 14.73 -8.27
N GLU A 65 3.74 15.67 -8.03
CA GLU A 65 4.96 15.37 -7.28
C GLU A 65 4.62 15.24 -5.80
N THR A 66 5.07 14.16 -5.16
CA THR A 66 4.77 13.88 -3.76
C THR A 66 5.95 13.24 -3.04
N ASP A 67 6.09 13.65 -1.78
CA ASP A 67 6.90 12.99 -0.77
C ASP A 67 5.94 12.32 0.23
N PHE A 68 6.13 11.04 0.50
CA PHE A 68 5.36 10.35 1.53
C PHE A 68 6.20 9.33 2.28
N THR A 69 5.79 9.06 3.52
CA THR A 69 6.29 7.95 4.31
C THR A 69 5.18 6.93 4.44
N LEU A 70 5.45 5.70 4.01
CA LEU A 70 4.60 4.57 4.33
C LEU A 70 5.15 3.90 5.58
N THR A 71 4.30 3.72 6.59
CA THR A 71 4.68 3.07 7.85
C THR A 71 3.76 1.88 8.09
N LEU A 72 4.34 0.71 8.36
CA LEU A 72 3.62 -0.42 8.93
C LEU A 72 3.87 -0.43 10.44
N LEU A 73 2.79 -0.36 11.23
CA LEU A 73 2.89 -0.28 12.68
C LEU A 73 3.11 -1.66 13.29
N ASN A 74 4.10 -1.73 14.18
CA ASN A 74 4.32 -2.87 15.05
C ASN A 74 3.75 -2.59 16.45
N SER A 75 3.39 -3.64 17.17
CA SER A 75 3.04 -3.62 18.58
C SER A 75 4.10 -2.95 19.47
N ASP A 76 5.37 -3.06 19.08
CA ASP A 76 6.49 -2.29 19.63
C ASP A 76 6.81 -1.13 18.66
N PRO A 77 6.50 0.14 19.01
CA PRO A 77 6.69 1.27 18.11
C PRO A 77 8.13 1.47 17.63
N THR A 78 9.12 0.95 18.36
CA THR A 78 10.54 1.00 17.96
C THR A 78 10.85 0.09 16.76
N LYS A 79 9.93 -0.82 16.44
CA LYS A 79 10.01 -1.80 15.35
C LYS A 79 9.09 -1.48 14.18
N ASN A 80 8.49 -0.29 14.12
CA ASN A 80 7.72 0.14 12.95
C ASN A 80 8.61 0.08 11.69
N ASP A 81 8.10 -0.48 10.60
CA ASP A 81 8.81 -0.43 9.31
C ASP A 81 8.32 0.78 8.53
N SER A 82 9.20 1.74 8.27
CA SER A 82 8.89 2.97 7.55
C SER A 82 9.75 3.11 6.31
N ARG A 83 9.13 3.44 5.19
CA ARG A 83 9.80 3.73 3.92
C ARG A 83 9.40 5.12 3.46
N GLN A 84 10.39 6.00 3.34
CA GLN A 84 10.20 7.31 2.71
C GLN A 84 10.37 7.18 1.21
N VAL A 85 9.45 7.76 0.45
CA VAL A 85 9.41 7.71 -1.00
C VAL A 85 9.13 9.11 -1.54
N ARG A 86 9.94 9.52 -2.51
CA ARG A 86 9.67 10.68 -3.36
C ARG A 86 9.31 10.18 -4.74
N MET A 87 8.21 10.65 -5.32
CA MET A 87 7.79 10.25 -6.66
C MET A 87 6.90 11.26 -7.35
N ILE A 88 6.80 11.12 -8.66
CA ILE A 88 5.80 11.83 -9.48
C ILE A 88 4.71 10.83 -9.83
N MET A 89 3.50 11.07 -9.34
CA MET A 89 2.28 10.37 -9.75
C MET A 89 1.82 10.96 -11.07
N ILE A 90 1.55 10.12 -12.07
CA ILE A 90 1.05 10.53 -13.39
C ILE A 90 -0.05 9.57 -13.84
N GLN A 91 -1.03 10.04 -14.61
CA GLN A 91 -1.92 9.12 -15.33
C GLN A 91 -1.12 8.42 -16.42
N THR A 92 -1.08 7.09 -16.40
CA THR A 92 -0.57 6.30 -17.52
C THR A 92 -1.74 5.67 -18.26
N ARG A 93 -1.95 6.01 -19.55
CA ARG A 93 -2.93 5.38 -20.47
C ARG A 93 -2.71 3.88 -20.71
N SER A 94 -1.57 3.34 -20.27
CA SER A 94 -1.37 1.90 -20.14
C SER A 94 -2.40 1.37 -19.14
N TYR A 95 -3.11 0.29 -19.46
CA TYR A 95 -4.10 -0.44 -18.63
C TYR A 95 -3.66 -0.79 -17.19
N ARG A 96 -2.50 -0.33 -16.75
CA ARG A 96 -1.99 -0.38 -15.39
C ARG A 96 -2.05 1.04 -14.82
N LYS A 97 -3.09 1.33 -14.03
CA LYS A 97 -3.15 2.50 -13.14
C LYS A 97 -1.80 2.70 -12.45
N PRO A 98 -1.30 3.94 -12.27
CA PRO A 98 -0.05 4.21 -11.56
C PRO A 98 -0.09 3.54 -10.19
N ARG A 99 0.66 2.44 -10.06
CA ARG A 99 0.75 1.61 -8.87
C ARG A 99 2.18 1.64 -8.40
N TYR A 100 2.44 2.27 -7.26
CA TYR A 100 3.74 2.16 -6.61
C TYR A 100 3.72 1.08 -5.55
N PHE A 101 4.44 0.00 -5.80
CA PHE A 101 4.63 -1.08 -4.84
C PHE A 101 5.69 -0.67 -3.83
N VAL A 102 5.27 -0.26 -2.63
CA VAL A 102 6.16 -0.48 -1.48
C VAL A 102 5.95 -1.93 -1.07
N SER A 103 6.87 -2.80 -1.49
CA SER A 103 6.99 -4.11 -0.88
C SER A 103 7.54 -3.90 0.52
N ILE A 104 6.68 -3.96 1.54
CA ILE A 104 7.14 -4.16 2.91
C ILE A 104 7.43 -5.66 2.99
N SER A 105 8.66 -5.99 2.62
CA SER A 105 9.15 -7.36 2.48
C SER A 105 9.27 -8.04 3.83
N GLY A 106 8.37 -8.99 4.06
CA GLY A 106 8.49 -10.07 5.02
C GLY A 106 7.34 -11.04 4.74
N CYS A 107 7.63 -12.34 4.59
CA CYS A 107 6.59 -13.36 4.49
C CYS A 107 5.53 -13.10 5.56
N LEU A 108 4.24 -13.33 5.26
CA LEU A 108 3.16 -13.20 6.26
C LEU A 108 3.47 -13.98 7.56
N GLU A 109 4.27 -15.05 7.45
CA GLU A 109 4.78 -15.88 8.55
C GLU A 109 5.86 -15.22 9.43
N ILE A 110 6.48 -14.13 8.98
CA ILE A 110 7.61 -13.43 9.65
C ILE A 110 7.18 -12.04 10.19
N LEU A 111 5.92 -11.65 10.02
CA LEU A 111 5.36 -10.36 10.47
C LEU A 111 5.08 -10.31 11.99
N GLN A 112 6.00 -10.83 12.81
CA GLN A 112 5.84 -10.90 14.26
C GLN A 112 5.71 -9.49 14.86
N GLY A 113 4.58 -9.25 15.52
CA GLY A 113 4.24 -7.95 16.12
C GLY A 113 3.62 -6.94 15.15
N PHE A 114 3.64 -7.17 13.83
CA PHE A 114 2.91 -6.34 12.85
C PHE A 114 1.47 -6.83 12.66
N ILE A 115 1.26 -8.14 12.70
CA ILE A 115 -0.08 -8.72 12.72
C ILE A 115 -0.50 -8.98 14.16
N LYS A 116 -1.66 -8.45 14.56
CA LYS A 116 -2.31 -8.73 15.84
C LYS A 116 -3.79 -8.99 15.61
N ASP A 117 -4.30 -10.11 16.12
CA ASP A 117 -5.71 -10.53 15.96
C ASP A 117 -6.17 -10.57 14.49
N ASP A 118 -5.28 -11.03 13.59
CA ASP A 118 -5.45 -11.01 12.12
C ASP A 118 -5.66 -9.60 11.54
N LYS A 119 -5.02 -8.59 12.15
CA LYS A 119 -5.06 -7.19 11.75
C LYS A 119 -3.67 -6.58 11.57
N ILE A 120 -3.56 -5.63 10.66
CA ILE A 120 -2.42 -4.72 10.55
C ILE A 120 -2.90 -3.27 10.58
N VAL A 121 -2.01 -2.36 10.95
CA VAL A 121 -2.26 -0.92 10.87
C VAL A 121 -1.16 -0.26 10.05
N ILE A 122 -1.59 0.52 9.08
CA ILE A 122 -0.77 1.34 8.19
C ILE A 122 -1.02 2.81 8.54
#